data_AF-A0A7Y2F6G9-F1
#
_entry.id   AF-A0A7Y2F6G9-F1
#
_cell.length_a   1.000
_cell.length_b   1.000
_cell.length_c   1.000
_cell.angle_alpha   90.00
_cell.angle_beta   90.00
_cell.angle_gamma   90.00
#
_symmetry.space_group_name_H-M   'P 1'
#
loop_
_entity.id
_entity.type
_entity.pdbx_description
1 polymer ?
#
loop_
_entity_poly.entity_id
_entity_poly.type
_entity_poly.pdbx_seq_one_letter_code
_entity_poly.pdbx_strand_id
1 'polypeptide(L)'
;MQLTANLIEIRQREIFPATVDIKDGKVIQVRRFGSNPDDSLPFVLPGFVDAHIHIESSMLVPSEFSRLATRHGTVAVVTDPHEIANVLGVTGIDFMIDNAKNTPLKCFFGAPSCVPATSFETSGATIDAAAIGQLLQRDDIYFLAEMMNYPGVLSGDVEVL
;
A
#
# COMPACT_ATOMS: atom_id res chain seq x y z
N MET A 1 -24.32 -7.30 -8.38
CA MET A 1 -23.87 -6.71 -9.66
C MET A 1 -23.40 -7.83 -10.56
N GLN A 2 -23.63 -7.72 -11.87
CA GLN A 2 -23.09 -8.64 -12.86
C GLN A 2 -22.34 -7.81 -13.91
N LEU A 3 -21.15 -8.26 -14.29
CA LEU A 3 -20.31 -7.64 -15.32
C LEU A 3 -20.06 -8.67 -16.43
N THR A 4 -20.16 -8.25 -17.69
CA THR A 4 -19.71 -9.05 -18.84
C THR A 4 -18.56 -8.32 -19.52
N ALA A 5 -17.41 -8.99 -19.63
CA ALA A 5 -16.16 -8.39 -20.09
C ALA A 5 -15.16 -9.46 -20.57
N ASN A 6 -14.12 -9.04 -21.28
CA ASN A 6 -12.91 -9.82 -21.48
C ASN A 6 -12.10 -9.85 -20.17
N LEU A 7 -12.14 -10.97 -19.46
CA LEU A 7 -11.40 -11.15 -18.22
C LEU A 7 -9.93 -11.45 -18.52
N ILE A 8 -9.03 -10.69 -17.91
CA ILE A 8 -7.58 -10.97 -17.91
C ILE A 8 -7.27 -11.88 -16.72
N GLU A 9 -7.12 -13.19 -16.97
CA GLU A 9 -6.75 -14.16 -15.93
C GLU A 9 -5.23 -14.25 -15.82
N ILE A 10 -4.68 -13.55 -14.83
CA ILE A 10 -3.24 -13.37 -14.65
C ILE A 10 -2.52 -14.70 -14.42
N ARG A 11 -3.12 -15.63 -13.66
CA ARG A 11 -2.44 -16.90 -13.31
C ARG A 11 -2.29 -17.83 -14.51
N GLN A 12 -3.31 -17.88 -15.35
CA GLN A 12 -3.33 -18.73 -16.55
C GLN A 12 -2.73 -18.01 -17.78
N ARG A 13 -2.51 -16.69 -17.68
CA ARG A 13 -2.03 -15.84 -18.78
C ARG A 13 -2.95 -15.91 -20.00
N GLU A 14 -4.25 -16.00 -19.74
CA GLU A 14 -5.30 -16.04 -20.75
C GLU A 14 -6.18 -14.80 -20.67
N ILE A 15 -6.78 -14.46 -21.81
CA ILE A 15 -7.84 -13.47 -21.89
C ILE A 15 -9.05 -14.11 -22.57
N PHE A 16 -10.20 -14.08 -21.91
CA PHE A 16 -11.43 -14.68 -22.44
C PHE A 16 -12.68 -13.91 -22.00
N PRO A 17 -13.77 -13.94 -22.80
CA PRO A 17 -15.03 -13.32 -22.44
C PRO A 17 -15.72 -14.12 -21.33
N ALA A 18 -16.12 -13.40 -20.28
CA ALA A 18 -16.73 -13.98 -19.10
C ALA A 18 -17.78 -13.06 -18.48
N THR A 19 -18.71 -13.68 -17.76
CA THR A 19 -19.61 -12.99 -16.84
C THR A 19 -19.08 -13.15 -15.41
N VAL A 20 -18.89 -12.04 -14.70
CA VAL A 20 -18.45 -11.98 -13.30
C VAL A 20 -19.62 -11.55 -12.43
N ASP A 21 -20.03 -12.40 -11.49
CA ASP A 21 -21.06 -12.08 -10.50
C ASP A 21 -20.42 -11.58 -9.22
N ILE A 22 -20.89 -10.43 -8.75
CA ILE A 22 -20.41 -9.77 -7.54
C ILE A 22 -21.59 -9.56 -6.59
N LYS A 23 -21.45 -10.07 -5.37
CA LYS A 23 -22.41 -9.92 -4.28
C LYS A 23 -21.67 -9.48 -3.02
N ASP A 24 -22.20 -8.44 -2.36
CA ASP A 24 -21.64 -7.90 -1.11
C ASP A 24 -20.13 -7.58 -1.19
N GLY A 25 -19.71 -6.98 -2.31
CA GLY A 25 -18.33 -6.59 -2.58
C GLY A 25 -17.38 -7.75 -2.92
N LYS A 26 -17.88 -8.98 -3.03
CA LYS A 26 -17.09 -10.19 -3.32
C LYS A 26 -17.48 -10.78 -4.67
N VAL A 27 -16.47 -11.24 -5.41
CA VAL A 27 -16.70 -12.11 -6.58
C VAL A 27 -17.19 -13.45 -6.08
N ILE A 28 -18.40 -13.85 -6.50
CA ILE A 28 -18.99 -15.14 -6.12
C ILE A 28 -18.87 -16.18 -7.22
N GLN A 29 -18.79 -15.75 -8.48
CA GLN A 29 -18.71 -16.65 -9.62
C GLN A 29 -18.14 -15.94 -10.85
N VAL A 30 -17.36 -16.68 -11.64
CA VAL A 30 -16.90 -16.30 -12.97
C VAL A 30 -17.34 -17.38 -13.94
N ARG A 31 -18.03 -17.00 -15.03
CA ARG A 31 -18.47 -17.92 -16.09
C ARG A 31 -17.87 -17.51 -17.42
N ARG A 32 -16.91 -18.28 -17.92
CA ARG A 32 -16.40 -18.17 -19.30
C ARG A 32 -17.49 -18.59 -20.29
N PHE A 33 -17.68 -17.85 -21.38
CA PHE A 33 -18.63 -18.22 -22.44
C PHE A 33 -18.02 -18.18 -23.85
N GLY A 34 -16.71 -17.96 -23.98
CA GLY A 34 -15.99 -18.00 -25.25
C GLY A 34 -14.50 -18.25 -25.05
N SER A 35 -13.79 -18.52 -26.15
CA SER A 35 -12.37 -18.89 -26.09
C SER A 35 -11.43 -17.72 -26.34
N ASN A 36 -11.79 -16.83 -27.27
CA ASN A 36 -11.00 -15.67 -27.67
C ASN A 36 -11.67 -14.39 -27.17
N PRO A 37 -10.89 -13.31 -26.92
CA PRO A 37 -11.44 -12.00 -26.59
C PRO A 37 -12.50 -11.54 -27.60
N ASP A 38 -13.56 -10.93 -27.10
CA ASP A 38 -14.63 -10.33 -27.90
C ASP A 38 -14.36 -8.82 -28.03
N ASP A 39 -14.07 -8.35 -29.23
CA ASP A 39 -13.73 -6.94 -29.50
C ASP A 39 -14.86 -5.95 -29.13
N SER A 40 -16.10 -6.43 -28.95
CA SER A 40 -17.23 -5.62 -28.50
C SER A 40 -17.28 -5.42 -26.98
N LEU A 41 -16.49 -6.17 -26.21
CA LEU A 41 -16.50 -6.15 -24.74
C LEU A 41 -15.30 -5.40 -24.16
N PRO A 42 -15.49 -4.68 -23.04
CA PRO A 42 -14.39 -4.06 -22.31
C PRO A 42 -13.50 -5.12 -21.66
N PHE A 43 -12.30 -4.72 -21.23
CA PHE A 43 -11.41 -5.58 -20.45
C PHE A 43 -11.63 -5.36 -18.96
N VAL A 44 -11.52 -6.43 -18.18
CA VAL A 44 -11.52 -6.37 -16.72
C VAL A 44 -10.35 -7.18 -16.16
N LEU A 45 -9.74 -6.63 -15.12
CA LEU A 45 -8.67 -7.25 -14.36
C LEU A 45 -8.81 -6.90 -12.87
N PRO A 46 -8.12 -7.61 -11.97
CA PRO A 46 -7.97 -7.17 -10.58
C PRO A 46 -7.39 -5.75 -10.51
N GLY A 47 -7.84 -4.97 -9.53
CA GLY A 47 -7.25 -3.66 -9.24
C GLY A 47 -5.78 -3.77 -8.86
N PHE A 48 -5.00 -2.72 -9.14
CA PHE A 48 -3.58 -2.69 -8.88
C PHE A 48 -3.28 -2.50 -7.39
N VAL A 49 -2.22 -3.16 -6.94
CA VAL A 49 -1.64 -2.98 -5.60
C VAL A 49 -0.23 -2.48 -5.80
N ASP A 50 0.07 -1.29 -5.26
CA ASP A 50 1.43 -0.79 -5.22
C ASP A 50 2.15 -1.36 -3.99
N ALA A 51 3.31 -1.97 -4.21
CA ALA A 51 3.99 -2.78 -3.20
C ALA A 51 4.96 -1.98 -2.32
N HIS A 52 5.30 -0.74 -2.72
CA HIS A 52 6.12 0.16 -1.91
C HIS A 52 6.04 1.59 -2.42
N ILE A 53 5.46 2.50 -1.62
CA ILE A 53 5.41 3.93 -1.93
C ILE A 53 5.54 4.80 -0.69
N HIS A 54 5.87 6.06 -0.92
CA HIS A 54 5.71 7.16 0.03
C HIS A 54 4.63 8.10 -0.51
N ILE A 55 3.50 8.22 0.18
CA ILE A 55 2.40 9.09 -0.26
C ILE A 55 2.87 10.55 -0.26
N GLU A 56 3.72 10.91 0.69
CA GLU A 56 4.27 12.24 0.89
C GLU A 56 5.05 12.77 -0.32
N SER A 57 5.71 11.89 -1.09
CA SER A 57 6.43 12.28 -2.32
C SER A 57 5.50 12.83 -3.40
N SER A 58 4.19 12.56 -3.31
CA SER A 58 3.17 13.18 -4.18
C SER A 58 2.77 14.59 -3.74
N MET A 59 3.27 15.06 -2.60
CA MET A 59 2.88 16.32 -1.94
C MET A 59 1.40 16.38 -1.55
N LEU A 60 0.77 15.22 -1.32
CA LEU A 60 -0.64 15.09 -0.95
C LEU A 60 -0.80 14.38 0.39
N VAL A 61 -1.93 14.64 1.05
CA VAL A 61 -2.42 13.78 2.12
C VAL A 61 -3.06 12.50 1.55
N PRO A 62 -3.15 11.41 2.33
CA PRO A 62 -3.72 10.14 1.86
C PRO A 62 -5.09 10.23 1.18
N SER A 63 -5.97 11.12 1.64
CA SER A 63 -7.29 11.34 1.03
C SER A 63 -7.22 11.88 -0.40
N GLU A 64 -6.32 12.83 -0.65
CA GLU A 64 -6.13 13.39 -1.99
C GLU A 64 -5.36 12.45 -2.90
N PHE A 65 -4.38 11.72 -2.36
CA PHE A 65 -3.72 10.65 -3.09
C PHE A 65 -4.73 9.58 -3.52
N SER A 66 -5.57 9.10 -2.59
CA SER A 66 -6.63 8.12 -2.87
C SER A 66 -7.56 8.60 -3.99
N ARG A 67 -8.04 9.85 -3.92
CA ARG A 67 -8.94 10.44 -4.93
C ARG A 67 -8.36 10.39 -6.35
N LEU A 68 -7.04 10.50 -6.49
CA LEU A 68 -6.37 10.42 -7.80
C LEU A 68 -6.04 8.98 -8.18
N ALA A 69 -5.36 8.24 -7.30
CA ALA A 69 -4.85 6.90 -7.57
C ALA A 69 -5.98 5.90 -7.94
N THR A 70 -7.11 5.95 -7.25
CA THR A 70 -8.21 5.00 -7.50
C THR A 70 -8.86 5.19 -8.87
N ARG A 71 -8.73 6.37 -9.50
CA ARG A 71 -9.21 6.61 -10.87
C ARG A 71 -8.39 5.89 -11.93
N HIS A 72 -7.18 5.47 -11.58
CA HIS A 72 -6.27 4.75 -12.45
C HIS A 72 -6.19 3.25 -12.10
N GLY A 73 -7.08 2.76 -11.24
CA GLY A 73 -7.21 1.33 -10.93
C GLY A 73 -6.42 0.85 -9.72
N THR A 74 -5.66 1.71 -9.03
CA THR A 74 -4.99 1.36 -7.76
C THR A 74 -6.02 1.23 -6.65
N VAL A 75 -6.08 0.05 -6.03
CA VAL A 75 -7.05 -0.28 -4.97
C VAL A 75 -6.39 -0.50 -3.61
N ALA A 76 -5.07 -0.64 -3.58
CA ALA A 76 -4.29 -0.71 -2.36
C ALA A 76 -2.86 -0.23 -2.56
N VAL A 77 -2.24 0.22 -1.47
CA VAL A 77 -0.83 0.61 -1.41
C VAL A 77 -0.20 0.08 -0.12
N VAL A 78 1.04 -0.37 -0.22
CA VAL A 78 1.93 -0.67 0.90
C VAL A 78 2.84 0.55 1.03
N THR A 79 2.70 1.29 2.12
CA THR A 79 3.25 2.63 2.24
C THR A 79 4.07 2.83 3.49
N ASP A 80 5.22 3.48 3.32
CA ASP A 80 6.12 3.86 4.40
C ASP A 80 6.00 5.37 4.65
N PRO A 81 5.44 5.80 5.80
CA PRO A 81 5.28 7.21 6.14
C PRO A 81 6.57 7.84 6.73
N HIS A 82 7.75 7.45 6.26
CA HIS A 82 9.01 7.88 6.87
C HIS A 82 9.27 9.38 6.73
N GLU A 83 8.66 10.05 5.75
CA GLU A 83 8.92 11.46 5.48
C GLU A 83 8.27 12.30 6.58
N ILE A 84 6.98 12.04 6.86
CA ILE A 84 6.28 12.71 7.94
C ILE A 84 6.80 12.27 9.31
N ALA A 85 7.27 11.03 9.45
CA ALA A 85 7.84 10.54 10.69
C ALA A 85 9.17 11.24 11.02
N ASN A 86 10.01 11.54 10.03
CA ASN A 86 11.21 12.35 10.25
C ASN A 86 10.91 13.78 10.74
N VAL A 87 9.73 14.32 10.41
CA VAL A 87 9.30 15.67 10.83
C VAL A 87 8.55 15.67 12.16
N LEU A 88 7.62 14.74 12.37
CA LEU A 88 6.65 14.77 13.48
C LEU A 88 6.66 13.49 14.35
N GLY A 89 7.50 12.51 14.04
CA GLY A 89 7.56 11.22 14.72
C GLY A 89 6.24 10.45 14.60
N VAL A 90 5.89 9.72 15.65
CA VAL A 90 4.67 8.89 15.73
C VAL A 90 3.39 9.70 15.46
N THR A 91 3.34 10.98 15.89
CA THR A 91 2.19 11.85 15.62
C THR A 91 1.95 12.04 14.11
N GLY A 92 3.03 12.09 13.32
CA GLY A 92 2.95 12.16 11.86
C GLY A 92 2.39 10.88 11.25
N ILE A 93 2.81 9.73 11.78
CA ILE A 93 2.31 8.41 11.37
C ILE A 93 0.80 8.30 11.66
N ASP A 94 0.38 8.69 12.88
CA ASP A 94 -1.02 8.67 13.28
C ASP A 94 -1.89 9.56 12.38
N PHE A 95 -1.40 10.76 12.03
CA PHE A 95 -2.08 11.63 11.07
C PHE A 95 -2.32 10.95 9.72
N MET A 96 -1.31 10.26 9.17
CA MET A 96 -1.44 9.59 7.87
C MET A 96 -2.44 8.43 7.94
N ILE A 97 -2.37 7.62 8.99
CA ILE A 97 -3.29 6.51 9.22
C ILE A 97 -4.73 7.02 9.34
N ASP A 98 -4.95 8.03 10.19
CA ASP A 98 -6.28 8.58 10.44
C ASP A 98 -6.87 9.27 9.21
N ASN A 99 -6.04 9.96 8.42
CA ASN A 99 -6.48 10.55 7.17
C ASN A 99 -6.90 9.46 6.16
N ALA A 100 -6.11 8.38 6.04
CA ALA A 100 -6.35 7.28 5.11
C ALA A 100 -7.65 6.49 5.39
N LYS A 101 -8.08 6.40 6.66
CA LYS A 101 -9.33 5.74 7.08
C LYS A 101 -10.59 6.33 6.41
N ASN A 102 -10.51 7.57 5.92
CA ASN A 102 -11.63 8.27 5.27
C ASN A 102 -11.71 8.01 3.76
N THR A 103 -10.99 7.02 3.25
CA THR A 103 -10.80 6.81 1.80
C THR A 103 -11.14 5.38 1.37
N PRO A 104 -11.50 5.16 0.09
CA PRO A 104 -11.70 3.81 -0.42
C PRO A 104 -10.40 3.04 -0.73
N LEU A 105 -9.24 3.72 -0.68
CA LEU A 105 -7.93 3.10 -0.94
C LEU A 105 -7.45 2.38 0.31
N LYS A 106 -7.10 1.09 0.18
CA LYS A 106 -6.49 0.35 1.30
C LYS A 106 -5.04 0.77 1.44
N CYS A 107 -4.70 1.40 2.56
CA CYS A 107 -3.32 1.78 2.87
C CYS A 107 -2.79 0.86 3.96
N PHE A 108 -1.75 0.11 3.64
CA PHE A 108 -1.03 -0.75 4.60
C PHE A 108 0.22 -0.01 5.03
N PHE A 109 0.19 0.58 6.24
CA PHE A 109 1.30 1.37 6.76
C PHE A 109 2.39 0.50 7.38
N GLY A 110 3.63 0.83 7.09
CA GLY A 110 4.82 0.29 7.76
C GLY A 110 5.29 1.18 8.91
N ALA A 111 6.05 0.60 9.84
CA ALA A 111 6.79 1.35 10.85
C ALA A 111 8.09 1.90 10.23
N PRO A 112 8.28 3.24 10.14
CA PRO A 112 9.50 3.85 9.60
C PRO A 112 10.75 3.45 10.38
N SER A 113 11.68 2.74 9.76
CA SER A 113 12.79 2.07 10.46
C SER A 113 14.04 2.92 10.69
N CYS A 114 14.15 4.08 10.04
CA CYS A 114 15.35 4.92 10.10
C CYS A 114 14.95 6.40 10.29
N VAL A 115 14.62 6.76 11.53
CA VAL A 115 14.26 8.14 11.91
C VAL A 115 15.15 8.60 13.08
N PRO A 116 16.16 9.45 12.85
CA PRO A 116 16.63 9.97 11.56
C PRO A 116 17.25 8.90 10.65
N ALA A 117 17.41 9.22 9.36
CA ALA A 117 18.07 8.33 8.41
C ALA A 117 19.58 8.23 8.67
N THR A 118 20.19 9.27 9.24
CA THR A 118 21.59 9.28 9.63
C THR A 118 21.84 9.99 10.96
N SER A 119 22.89 9.59 11.68
CA SER A 119 23.35 10.28 12.89
C SER A 119 24.01 11.65 12.62
N PHE A 120 24.26 11.99 11.36
CA PHE A 120 24.91 13.25 10.97
C PHE A 120 23.94 14.40 10.73
N GLU A 121 22.63 14.17 10.84
CA GLU A 121 21.61 15.18 10.60
C GLU A 121 20.81 15.53 11.87
N THR A 122 19.96 16.55 11.74
CA THR A 122 18.94 16.87 12.76
C THR A 122 17.57 16.63 12.14
N SER A 123 16.79 15.76 12.76
CA SER A 123 15.40 15.48 12.41
C SER A 123 14.44 16.12 13.42
N GLY A 124 13.15 16.21 13.05
CA GLY A 124 12.10 16.65 13.95
C GLY A 124 11.71 15.60 15.00
N ALA A 125 12.11 14.34 14.80
CA ALA A 125 11.86 13.24 15.73
C ALA A 125 12.96 12.16 15.67
N THR A 126 12.94 11.29 16.69
CA THR A 126 13.72 10.04 16.72
C THR A 126 12.76 8.90 17.05
N ILE A 127 12.86 7.80 16.32
CA ILE A 127 12.09 6.57 16.58
C ILE A 127 13.12 5.46 16.81
N ASP A 128 13.30 5.10 18.08
CA ASP A 128 14.23 4.05 18.51
C ASP A 128 13.59 2.64 18.42
N ALA A 129 14.40 1.61 18.63
CA ALA A 129 13.99 0.21 18.57
C ALA A 129 12.83 -0.11 19.52
N ALA A 130 12.77 0.56 20.69
CA ALA A 130 11.67 0.40 21.63
C ALA A 130 10.35 0.96 21.06
N ALA A 131 10.40 2.16 20.46
CA ALA A 131 9.25 2.77 19.78
C ALA A 131 8.82 1.97 18.54
N ILE A 132 9.76 1.43 17.75
CA ILE A 132 9.45 0.48 16.67
C ILE A 132 8.73 -0.75 17.21
N GLY A 133 9.22 -1.34 18.30
CA GLY A 133 8.58 -2.47 18.96
C GLY A 133 7.14 -2.17 19.39
N GLN A 134 6.86 -0.95 19.86
CA GLN A 134 5.50 -0.50 20.18
C GLN A 134 4.64 -0.31 18.93
N LEU A 135 5.20 0.27 17.86
CA LEU A 135 4.49 0.45 16.59
C LEU A 135 4.08 -0.88 15.98
N LEU A 136 4.97 -1.87 15.97
CA LEU A 136 4.72 -3.21 15.42
C LEU A 136 3.70 -4.03 16.22
N GLN A 137 3.33 -3.60 17.44
CA GLN A 137 2.24 -4.22 18.21
C GLN A 137 0.86 -3.68 17.83
N ARG A 138 0.78 -2.64 16.99
CA ARG A 138 -0.49 -2.02 16.58
C ARG A 138 -1.12 -2.78 15.41
N ASP A 139 -2.44 -2.91 15.42
CA ASP A 139 -3.19 -3.57 14.33
C ASP A 139 -3.20 -2.75 13.02
N ASP A 140 -2.85 -1.46 13.07
CA ASP A 140 -2.81 -0.56 11.92
C ASP A 140 -1.40 -0.36 11.32
N ILE A 141 -0.40 -1.06 11.87
CA ILE A 141 0.98 -1.15 11.37
C ILE A 141 1.26 -2.60 10.99
N TYR A 142 1.64 -2.83 9.73
CA TYR A 142 1.64 -4.19 9.15
C TYR A 142 3.04 -4.81 9.01
N PHE A 143 4.08 -3.98 8.97
CA PHE A 143 5.46 -4.40 8.69
C PHE A 143 6.46 -3.35 9.20
N LEU A 144 7.72 -3.75 9.33
CA LEU A 144 8.83 -2.80 9.42
C LEU A 144 9.11 -2.27 8.00
N ALA A 145 9.15 -0.95 7.83
CA ALA A 145 9.40 -0.33 6.54
C ALA A 145 10.86 -0.49 6.09
N GLU A 146 11.25 0.23 5.03
CA GLU A 146 12.54 -0.02 4.37
C GLU A 146 13.75 0.26 5.26
N MET A 147 14.48 -0.80 5.62
CA MET A 147 15.67 -0.67 6.44
C MET A 147 16.85 -0.12 5.63
N MET A 148 16.98 1.20 5.61
CA MET A 148 18.03 1.90 4.86
C MET A 148 19.39 1.86 5.56
N ASN A 149 19.43 1.70 6.88
CA ASN A 149 20.68 1.52 7.65
C ASN A 149 21.22 0.08 7.50
N TYR A 150 21.45 -0.33 6.24
CA TYR A 150 22.09 -1.59 5.91
C TYR A 150 23.50 -1.74 6.55
N PRO A 151 24.32 -0.69 6.76
CA PRO A 151 25.60 -0.85 7.44
C PRO A 151 25.41 -1.33 8.88
N GLY A 152 24.44 -0.77 9.60
CA GLY A 152 24.08 -1.21 10.96
C GLY A 152 23.61 -2.67 11.00
N VAL A 153 22.82 -3.10 10.01
CA VAL A 153 22.41 -4.50 9.88
C VAL A 153 23.63 -5.41 9.71
N LEU A 154 24.56 -5.03 8.83
CA LEU A 154 25.76 -5.83 8.55
C LEU A 154 26.77 -5.84 9.71
N SER A 155 26.86 -4.76 10.49
CA SER A 155 27.75 -4.68 11.65
C SER A 155 27.16 -5.26 12.93
N GLY A 156 25.89 -5.65 12.92
CA GLY A 156 25.18 -6.13 14.10
C GLY A 156 24.97 -5.04 15.14
N ASP A 157 24.63 -3.83 14.68
CA ASP A 157 24.27 -2.73 15.56
C ASP A 157 23.03 -3.10 16.40
N VAL A 158 23.13 -2.91 17.71
CA VAL A 158 22.10 -3.26 18.70
C VAL A 158 20.83 -2.46 18.51
N GLU A 159 20.92 -1.24 17.97
CA GLU A 159 19.75 -0.41 17.69
C GLU A 159 18.99 -0.88 16.43
N VAL A 160 19.61 -1.74 15.62
CA VAL A 160 19.12 -2.16 14.30
C VAL A 160 18.62 -3.61 14.29
N LEU A 161 19.17 -4.49 15.15
CA LEU A 161 18.85 -5.93 15.21
C LEU A 161 17.88 -6.29 16.34
#